data_AF-A0A0K8NZ37-F1
#
_entry.id   AF-A0A0K8NZ37-F1
#
_cell.length_a   1.000
_cell.length_b   1.000
_cell.length_c   1.000
_cell.angle_alpha   90.00
_cell.angle_beta   90.00
_cell.angle_gamma   90.00
#
_symmetry.space_group_name_H-M   'P 1'
#
loop_
_entity.id
_entity.type
_entity.pdbx_description
1 polymer ?
#
loop_
_entity_poly.entity_id
_entity_poly.type
_entity_poly.pdbx_seq_one_letter_code
_entity_poly.pdbx_strand_id
1 'polypeptide(L)'
;MEGYAGIPQETRLLFRGLSLLAGVQVEGLIQHSSRSLARGLTAKNAKFFVGANGPARKLNRYSRVVVSLAEKPYRTLFDKISDYAQKKSEAIDVTAGAFFQTKRVQLSRFESEHFRDFVWRTFFSKTLPAQDFALVTGADHKICSIPWQVMHRAGLNTLNVLTLPRYPKLDTRGSDVFIAQTPFPARVDPQTRFVVRYHDAVPVLMPHTISAKSFHQASHFYALLDNVRAGAWFACVSEATRQDLLRLFPQAEPRAVTIHNMVSHHYVEENSPRARVSQIIRSRLSEEYILQPPEKTNLQRFTADTVERLSMQPAFGSLREQEAFYKRVLPADGGQRYLLMVSTIEPRKNHTRLVAAWEALKAELDPDLKLVVVGSIGWDYLPVLRAFRSWIDRGELFCLNAVPSADLRVLYRHAAVTVCPSLAEGFDFSGVEAMASGGVVASSDIPVHREVFQDASAYFDPYSTASLVQCLRSLLTDGGAEQRRDTLRQAGRRVAALYQPQRILPQWQAFLGRQGADGAPGGR
;
A
#
# COMPACT_ATOMS: atom_id res chain seq x y z
N MET A 1 3.31 2.10 -9.75
CA MET A 1 2.04 2.85 -9.94
C MET A 1 0.79 2.00 -10.12
N GLU A 2 0.88 0.66 -10.20
CA GLU A 2 -0.29 -0.21 -10.01
C GLU A 2 0.05 -1.24 -8.94
N GLY A 3 -0.91 -1.39 -8.05
CA GLY A 3 -1.04 -2.26 -6.88
C GLY A 3 -2.46 -1.98 -6.38
N TYR A 4 -3.06 -2.86 -5.58
CA TYR A 4 -4.47 -2.74 -5.19
C TYR A 4 -4.87 -1.36 -4.60
N ALA A 5 -3.88 -0.56 -4.14
CA ALA A 5 -4.04 0.80 -3.61
C ALA A 5 -3.28 1.93 -4.36
N GLY A 6 -2.61 1.66 -5.48
CA GLY A 6 -1.74 2.62 -6.18
C GLY A 6 -0.37 2.80 -5.50
N ILE A 7 0.18 4.02 -5.44
CA ILE A 7 1.38 4.30 -4.63
C ILE A 7 1.01 4.11 -3.15
N PRO A 8 1.74 3.31 -2.36
CA PRO A 8 1.42 3.10 -0.95
C PRO A 8 1.64 4.36 -0.09
N GLN A 9 0.90 4.49 1.02
CA GLN A 9 0.99 5.63 1.96
C GLN A 9 2.40 5.78 2.51
N GLU A 10 3.02 4.68 2.89
CA GLU A 10 4.37 4.62 3.44
C GLU A 10 5.45 5.05 2.43
N THR A 11 5.21 4.83 1.13
CA THR A 11 6.12 5.33 0.09
C THR A 11 6.08 6.86 0.02
N ARG A 12 4.89 7.45 0.11
CA ARG A 12 4.72 8.92 0.12
C ARG A 12 5.31 9.55 1.37
N LEU A 13 5.07 8.93 2.53
CA LEU A 13 5.60 9.39 3.80
C LEU A 13 7.13 9.28 3.84
N LEU A 14 7.70 8.19 3.31
CA LEU A 14 9.15 8.04 3.19
C LEU A 14 9.74 9.08 2.26
N PHE A 15 9.15 9.29 1.07
CA PHE A 15 9.60 10.31 0.12
C PHE A 15 9.64 11.68 0.77
N ARG A 16 8.51 12.10 1.36
CA ARG A 16 8.38 13.37 2.10
C ARG A 16 9.37 13.48 3.24
N GLY A 17 9.55 12.39 3.98
CA GLY A 17 10.47 12.29 5.11
C GLY A 17 11.93 12.49 4.72
N LEU A 18 12.38 11.79 3.67
CA LEU A 18 13.74 11.91 3.15
C LEU A 18 13.99 13.29 2.55
N SER A 19 12.99 13.92 1.91
CA SER A 19 13.10 15.28 1.38
C SER A 19 13.31 16.36 2.46
N LEU A 20 13.08 16.04 3.74
CA LEU A 20 13.36 16.95 4.85
C LEU A 20 14.74 16.77 5.47
N LEU A 21 15.47 15.71 5.13
CA LEU A 21 16.80 15.48 5.67
C LEU A 21 17.81 16.41 4.99
N ALA A 22 18.56 17.17 5.80
CA ALA A 22 19.62 18.01 5.30
C ALA A 22 20.70 17.17 4.59
N GLY A 23 21.15 17.62 3.42
CA GLY A 23 22.14 16.91 2.62
C GLY A 23 21.60 15.70 1.84
N VAL A 24 20.29 15.44 1.87
CA VAL A 24 19.66 14.38 1.06
C VAL A 24 18.87 14.99 -0.08
N GLN A 25 19.31 14.74 -1.31
CA GLN A 25 18.52 15.06 -2.51
C GLN A 25 17.69 13.84 -2.91
N VAL A 26 16.37 14.01 -2.96
CA VAL A 26 15.44 12.93 -3.32
C VAL A 26 14.96 13.10 -4.76
N GLU A 27 15.03 12.02 -5.55
CA GLU A 27 14.34 11.89 -6.83
C GLU A 27 13.38 10.70 -6.78
N GLY A 28 12.21 10.82 -7.40
CA GLY A 28 11.24 9.72 -7.47
C GLY A 28 11.49 8.80 -8.66
N LEU A 29 11.31 7.49 -8.52
CA LEU A 29 11.27 6.57 -9.66
C LEU A 29 9.82 6.31 -10.10
N ILE A 30 9.49 6.73 -11.31
CA ILE A 30 8.21 6.45 -11.96
C ILE A 30 8.36 5.18 -12.80
N GLN A 31 7.55 4.18 -12.45
CA GLN A 31 7.41 2.93 -13.19
C GLN A 31 5.98 2.39 -13.09
N HIS A 32 5.50 1.83 -14.19
CA HIS A 32 4.22 1.15 -14.27
C HIS A 32 4.40 -0.38 -14.20
N SER A 33 3.39 -1.10 -13.68
CA SER A 33 3.44 -2.56 -13.54
C SER A 33 3.47 -3.30 -14.88
N SER A 34 2.54 -2.93 -15.77
CA SER A 34 2.14 -3.70 -16.96
C SER A 34 2.23 -2.92 -18.29
N ARG A 35 2.48 -1.61 -18.25
CA ARG A 35 2.48 -0.72 -19.43
C ARG A 35 3.82 -0.03 -19.59
N SER A 36 4.25 0.13 -20.83
CA SER A 36 5.48 0.85 -21.12
C SER A 36 5.21 2.34 -21.10
N LEU A 37 6.07 3.11 -20.44
CA LEU A 37 5.91 4.56 -20.31
C LEU A 37 6.68 5.30 -21.40
N ALA A 38 6.17 6.46 -21.81
CA ALA A 38 6.96 7.36 -22.64
C ALA A 38 8.22 7.78 -21.87
N ARG A 39 9.34 7.90 -22.57
CA ARG A 39 10.61 8.33 -21.98
C ARG A 39 10.63 9.86 -21.85
N GLY A 40 11.17 10.37 -20.76
CA GLY A 40 11.52 11.78 -20.61
C GLY A 40 12.79 12.16 -21.39
N LEU A 41 13.63 13.02 -20.81
CA LEU A 41 14.92 13.41 -21.37
C LEU A 41 16.06 12.54 -20.84
N THR A 42 16.97 12.11 -21.73
CA THR A 42 18.24 11.48 -21.32
C THR A 42 19.35 12.53 -21.31
N ALA A 43 20.46 12.26 -20.62
CA ALA A 43 21.63 13.16 -20.61
C ALA A 43 22.14 13.48 -22.04
N LYS A 44 22.07 12.51 -22.96
CA LYS A 44 22.43 12.70 -24.38
C LYS A 44 21.43 13.61 -25.09
N ASN A 45 20.13 13.42 -24.85
CA ASN A 45 19.09 14.16 -25.56
C ASN A 45 18.93 15.58 -25.02
N ALA A 46 19.22 15.84 -23.75
CA ALA A 46 19.09 17.17 -23.14
C ALA A 46 19.90 18.24 -23.90
N LYS A 47 21.10 17.88 -24.41
CA LYS A 47 21.96 18.79 -25.19
C LYS A 47 21.35 19.19 -26.55
N PHE A 48 20.43 18.40 -27.11
CA PHE A 48 19.75 18.72 -28.37
C PHE A 48 18.64 19.76 -28.21
N PHE A 49 18.24 20.13 -26.99
CA PHE A 49 17.16 21.09 -26.72
C PHE A 49 17.66 22.52 -26.49
N VAL A 50 18.83 22.89 -27.04
CA VAL A 50 19.47 24.21 -26.85
C VAL A 50 18.98 25.27 -27.87
N GLY A 51 18.19 24.90 -28.88
CA GLY A 51 17.71 25.82 -29.94
C GLY A 51 16.38 26.54 -29.65
N ALA A 52 15.94 27.39 -30.59
CA ALA A 52 14.74 28.25 -30.47
C ALA A 52 13.42 27.51 -30.12
N ASN A 53 13.25 26.27 -30.59
CA ASN A 53 12.11 25.41 -30.25
C ASN A 53 12.39 24.44 -29.09
N GLY A 54 13.54 24.58 -28.42
CA GLY A 54 14.05 23.69 -27.37
C GLY A 54 13.10 23.57 -26.18
N PRO A 55 12.68 24.68 -25.53
CA PRO A 55 11.77 24.65 -24.39
C PRO A 55 10.42 23.99 -24.73
N ALA A 56 9.81 24.34 -25.86
CA ALA A 56 8.53 23.78 -26.30
C ALA A 56 8.63 22.26 -26.57
N ARG A 57 9.70 21.80 -27.25
CA ARG A 57 9.90 20.37 -27.52
C ARG A 57 10.23 19.59 -26.23
N LYS A 58 10.95 20.19 -25.27
CA LYS A 58 11.20 19.62 -23.95
C LYS A 58 9.89 19.43 -23.18
N LEU A 59 9.06 20.47 -23.13
CA LEU A 59 7.74 20.40 -22.48
C LEU A 59 6.83 19.36 -23.14
N ASN A 60 6.78 19.30 -24.47
CA ASN A 60 6.04 18.28 -25.21
C ASN A 60 6.52 16.86 -24.86
N ARG A 61 7.83 16.66 -24.69
CA ARG A 61 8.39 15.37 -24.29
C ARG A 61 7.91 14.93 -22.91
N TYR A 62 7.89 15.84 -21.94
CA TYR A 62 7.37 15.55 -20.60
C TYR A 62 5.84 15.36 -20.60
N SER A 63 5.10 16.14 -21.40
CA SER A 63 3.65 15.95 -21.57
C SER A 63 3.32 14.53 -22.05
N ARG A 64 4.11 13.96 -22.98
CA ARG A 64 3.95 12.56 -23.40
C ARG A 64 4.14 11.55 -22.27
N VAL A 65 5.00 11.84 -21.28
CA VAL A 65 5.14 11.02 -20.07
C VAL A 65 3.83 11.06 -19.28
N VAL A 66 3.29 12.25 -19.03
CA VAL A 66 2.01 12.45 -18.32
C VAL A 66 0.86 11.71 -19.01
N VAL A 67 0.73 11.86 -20.33
CA VAL A 67 -0.29 11.15 -21.12
C VAL A 67 -0.13 9.63 -20.99
N SER A 68 1.10 9.12 -21.09
CA SER A 68 1.35 7.66 -20.95
C SER A 68 1.07 7.10 -19.55
N LEU A 69 0.98 7.96 -18.54
CA LEU A 69 0.62 7.59 -17.17
C LEU A 69 -0.90 7.59 -16.95
N ALA A 70 -1.60 8.57 -17.52
CA ALA A 70 -3.03 8.76 -17.30
C ALA A 70 -3.91 7.89 -18.21
N GLU A 71 -3.54 7.74 -19.48
CA GLU A 71 -4.39 7.07 -20.47
C GLU A 71 -3.90 5.66 -20.80
N LYS A 72 -4.84 4.73 -21.01
CA LYS A 72 -4.56 3.54 -21.83
C LYS A 72 -4.50 4.03 -23.29
N PRO A 73 -3.40 3.88 -24.03
CA PRO A 73 -3.27 4.50 -25.35
C PRO A 73 -4.09 3.80 -26.46
N TYR A 74 -5.16 3.06 -26.12
CA TYR A 74 -5.84 2.16 -27.06
C TYR A 74 -7.26 2.64 -27.33
N ARG A 75 -7.42 3.42 -28.41
CA ARG A 75 -8.73 3.66 -29.02
C ARG A 75 -9.04 2.64 -30.13
N THR A 76 -8.04 1.92 -30.64
CA THR A 76 -8.21 0.99 -31.77
C THR A 76 -7.62 -0.42 -31.52
N LEU A 77 -8.06 -1.41 -32.32
CA LEU A 77 -7.54 -2.79 -32.30
C LEU A 77 -6.06 -2.85 -32.72
N PHE A 78 -5.64 -1.97 -33.63
CA PHE A 78 -4.27 -1.87 -34.11
C PHE A 78 -3.31 -1.46 -33.00
N ASP A 79 -3.69 -0.47 -32.19
CA ASP A 79 -2.85 -0.01 -31.07
C ASP A 79 -2.64 -1.12 -30.03
N LYS A 80 -3.65 -1.99 -29.80
CA LYS A 80 -3.51 -3.17 -28.93
C LYS A 80 -2.51 -4.20 -29.47
N ILE A 81 -2.52 -4.45 -30.78
CA ILE A 81 -1.59 -5.37 -31.44
C ILE A 81 -0.16 -4.79 -31.40
N SER A 82 -0.02 -3.49 -31.67
CA SER A 82 1.25 -2.77 -31.60
C SER A 82 1.85 -2.82 -30.19
N ASP A 83 1.06 -2.56 -29.14
CA ASP A 83 1.49 -2.70 -27.74
C ASP A 83 1.90 -4.12 -27.38
N TYR A 84 1.14 -5.12 -27.84
CA TYR A 84 1.50 -6.52 -27.62
C TYR A 84 2.83 -6.88 -28.28
N ALA A 85 3.03 -6.46 -29.54
CA ALA A 85 4.28 -6.65 -30.26
C ALA A 85 5.45 -5.91 -29.58
N GLN A 86 5.24 -4.65 -29.17
CA GLN A 86 6.23 -3.85 -28.46
C GLN A 86 6.60 -4.49 -27.12
N LYS A 87 5.63 -4.90 -26.30
CA LYS A 87 5.86 -5.62 -25.04
C LYS A 87 6.64 -6.91 -25.25
N LYS A 88 6.33 -7.66 -26.31
CA LYS A 88 7.05 -8.90 -26.65
C LYS A 88 8.49 -8.61 -27.07
N SER A 89 8.71 -7.59 -27.90
CA SER A 89 10.05 -7.15 -28.30
C SER A 89 10.85 -6.65 -27.10
N GLU A 90 10.29 -5.77 -26.28
CA GLU A 90 10.92 -5.26 -25.06
C GLU A 90 11.24 -6.41 -24.08
N ALA A 91 10.34 -7.38 -23.94
CA ALA A 91 10.61 -8.56 -23.12
C ALA A 91 11.77 -9.39 -23.66
N ILE A 92 11.86 -9.62 -24.97
CA ILE A 92 12.99 -10.34 -25.59
C ILE A 92 14.28 -9.56 -25.37
N ASP A 93 14.29 -8.26 -25.64
CA ASP A 93 15.46 -7.40 -25.50
C ASP A 93 15.97 -7.33 -24.06
N VAL A 94 15.05 -7.18 -23.09
CA VAL A 94 15.38 -7.14 -21.66
C VAL A 94 15.82 -8.52 -21.18
N THR A 95 15.19 -9.61 -21.64
CA THR A 95 15.60 -10.98 -21.29
C THR A 95 17.00 -11.28 -21.83
N ALA A 96 17.28 -10.99 -23.09
CA ALA A 96 18.61 -11.16 -23.68
C ALA A 96 19.65 -10.30 -22.94
N GLY A 97 19.32 -9.04 -22.68
CA GLY A 97 20.18 -8.14 -21.90
C GLY A 97 20.47 -8.64 -20.49
N ALA A 98 19.48 -9.24 -19.82
CA ALA A 98 19.63 -9.84 -18.50
C ALA A 98 20.44 -11.15 -18.54
N PHE A 99 20.25 -11.97 -19.57
CA PHE A 99 20.98 -13.22 -19.76
C PHE A 99 22.49 -12.97 -19.93
N PHE A 100 22.84 -12.07 -20.85
CA PHE A 100 24.23 -11.73 -21.17
C PHE A 100 24.84 -10.66 -20.24
N GLN A 101 24.04 -9.98 -19.41
CA GLN A 101 24.46 -8.90 -18.51
C GLN A 101 25.17 -7.72 -19.22
N THR A 102 24.90 -7.51 -20.51
CA THR A 102 25.59 -6.49 -21.34
C THR A 102 24.84 -5.18 -21.47
N LYS A 103 23.51 -5.17 -21.28
CA LYS A 103 22.66 -3.98 -21.47
C LYS A 103 22.15 -3.42 -20.15
N ARG A 104 22.17 -2.09 -20.04
CA ARG A 104 21.60 -1.33 -18.92
C ARG A 104 20.26 -0.70 -19.32
N VAL A 105 19.24 -0.87 -18.48
CA VAL A 105 17.96 -0.17 -18.62
C VAL A 105 18.17 1.30 -18.29
N GLN A 106 18.06 2.14 -19.31
CA GLN A 106 18.29 3.57 -19.20
C GLN A 106 17.11 4.26 -18.50
N LEU A 107 17.42 5.09 -17.50
CA LEU A 107 16.46 5.99 -16.88
C LEU A 107 16.44 7.33 -17.62
N SER A 108 15.24 7.91 -17.77
CA SER A 108 15.08 9.24 -18.36
C SER A 108 14.53 10.22 -17.32
N ARG A 109 14.97 11.47 -17.33
CA ARG A 109 14.55 12.51 -16.38
C ARG A 109 13.18 13.05 -16.77
N PHE A 110 12.37 13.34 -15.76
CA PHE A 110 11.10 14.06 -15.83
C PHE A 110 11.19 15.21 -14.81
N GLU A 111 11.15 16.44 -15.31
CA GLU A 111 11.23 17.63 -14.47
C GLU A 111 9.84 17.98 -13.95
N SER A 112 9.70 17.99 -12.63
CA SER A 112 8.40 18.10 -11.99
C SER A 112 7.86 19.53 -11.99
N GLU A 113 8.75 20.53 -12.13
CA GLU A 113 8.42 21.96 -12.13
C GLU A 113 7.32 22.32 -13.12
N HIS A 114 7.30 21.69 -14.29
CA HIS A 114 6.31 21.96 -15.34
C HIS A 114 4.96 21.25 -15.14
N PHE A 115 4.88 20.29 -14.22
CA PHE A 115 3.71 19.42 -14.03
C PHE A 115 3.39 19.21 -12.54
N ARG A 116 3.60 20.23 -11.70
CA ARG A 116 3.47 20.13 -10.24
C ARG A 116 2.08 19.67 -9.80
N ASP A 117 1.01 20.18 -10.43
CA ASP A 117 -0.37 19.76 -10.14
C ASP A 117 -0.57 18.26 -10.40
N PHE A 118 -0.10 17.78 -11.56
CA PHE A 118 -0.16 16.36 -11.91
C PHE A 118 0.62 15.50 -10.90
N VAL A 119 1.87 15.87 -10.61
CA VAL A 119 2.72 15.17 -9.63
C VAL A 119 2.03 15.10 -8.27
N TRP A 120 1.48 16.22 -7.80
CA TRP A 120 0.75 16.28 -6.53
C TRP A 120 -0.48 15.36 -6.52
N ARG A 121 -1.40 15.55 -7.47
CA ARG A 121 -2.70 14.88 -7.51
C ARG A 121 -2.57 13.39 -7.78
N THR A 122 -1.58 12.99 -8.58
CA THR A 122 -1.36 11.58 -8.92
C THR A 122 -0.56 10.85 -7.84
N PHE A 123 0.48 11.48 -7.27
CA PHE A 123 1.41 10.75 -6.41
C PHE A 123 1.25 11.01 -4.92
N PHE A 124 0.82 12.19 -4.47
CA PHE A 124 1.01 12.61 -3.07
C PHE A 124 -0.28 13.00 -2.32
N SER A 125 -1.28 13.55 -3.02
CA SER A 125 -2.50 14.13 -2.45
C SER A 125 -3.34 13.15 -1.61
N LYS A 126 -3.19 11.83 -1.82
CA LYS A 126 -3.92 10.81 -1.06
C LYS A 126 -3.48 10.69 0.39
N THR A 127 -2.27 11.15 0.74
CA THR A 127 -1.67 10.93 2.07
C THR A 127 -1.13 12.22 2.67
N LEU A 128 -0.57 13.11 1.85
CA LEU A 128 0.12 14.31 2.32
C LEU A 128 -0.80 15.54 2.35
N PRO A 129 -0.63 16.47 3.31
CA PRO A 129 -1.36 17.74 3.33
C PRO A 129 -0.91 18.67 2.21
N ALA A 130 -1.79 19.57 1.79
CA ALA A 130 -1.48 20.61 0.80
C ALA A 130 -0.23 21.44 1.16
N GLN A 131 0.12 21.59 2.45
CA GLN A 131 1.35 22.28 2.87
C GLN A 131 2.65 21.61 2.39
N ASP A 132 2.63 20.28 2.18
CA ASP A 132 3.77 19.53 1.66
C ASP A 132 3.87 19.63 0.11
N PHE A 133 2.91 20.31 -0.56
CA PHE A 133 2.88 20.46 -2.02
C PHE A 133 4.21 20.96 -2.56
N ALA A 134 4.76 22.03 -1.98
CA ALA A 134 5.99 22.63 -2.47
C ALA A 134 7.19 21.71 -2.34
N LEU A 135 7.30 21.03 -1.20
CA LEU A 135 8.37 20.10 -0.87
C LEU A 135 8.44 18.92 -1.86
N VAL A 136 7.32 18.23 -2.07
CA VAL A 136 7.32 16.98 -2.87
C VAL A 136 7.25 17.22 -4.36
N THR A 137 6.69 18.35 -4.81
CA THR A 137 6.63 18.70 -6.24
C THR A 137 7.88 19.41 -6.74
N GLY A 138 8.75 19.89 -5.84
CA GLY A 138 10.07 20.43 -6.18
C GLY A 138 11.10 19.35 -6.51
N ALA A 139 10.84 18.09 -6.14
CA ALA A 139 11.71 16.97 -6.44
C ALA A 139 11.45 16.42 -7.85
N ASP A 140 12.53 16.17 -8.60
CA ASP A 140 12.46 15.59 -9.94
C ASP A 140 12.23 14.07 -9.89
N HIS A 141 11.85 13.51 -11.05
CA HIS A 141 11.61 12.08 -11.18
C HIS A 141 12.46 11.47 -12.30
N LYS A 142 12.84 10.21 -12.11
CA LYS A 142 13.33 9.33 -13.17
C LYS A 142 12.18 8.47 -13.68
N ILE A 143 12.16 8.21 -14.98
CA ILE A 143 11.20 7.32 -15.64
C ILE A 143 11.94 6.04 -16.03
N CYS A 144 11.46 4.91 -15.51
CA CYS A 144 11.74 3.60 -16.08
C CYS A 144 10.62 3.28 -17.08
N SER A 145 10.95 3.32 -18.39
CA SER A 145 9.96 3.04 -19.43
C SER A 145 9.55 1.57 -19.50
N ILE A 146 10.35 0.67 -18.94
CA ILE A 146 10.12 -0.77 -18.97
C ILE A 146 9.13 -1.16 -17.87
N PRO A 147 8.06 -1.91 -18.18
CA PRO A 147 7.11 -2.36 -17.17
C PRO A 147 7.76 -3.28 -16.14
N TRP A 148 7.33 -3.17 -14.88
CA TRP A 148 7.85 -3.99 -13.78
C TRP A 148 7.64 -5.50 -14.00
N GLN A 149 6.48 -5.92 -14.52
CA GLN A 149 6.17 -7.31 -14.86
C GLN A 149 7.10 -7.86 -15.96
N VAL A 150 7.49 -7.01 -16.93
CA VAL A 150 8.44 -7.40 -17.99
C VAL A 150 9.81 -7.67 -17.39
N MET A 151 10.27 -6.85 -16.43
CA MET A 151 11.52 -7.09 -15.73
C MET A 151 11.49 -8.38 -14.90
N HIS A 152 10.36 -8.67 -14.22
CA HIS A 152 10.19 -9.95 -13.53
C HIS A 152 10.29 -11.14 -14.47
N ARG A 153 9.52 -11.10 -15.56
CA ARG A 153 9.49 -12.19 -16.54
C ARG A 153 10.84 -12.37 -17.21
N ALA A 154 11.57 -11.30 -17.49
CA ALA A 154 12.93 -11.39 -18.00
C ALA A 154 13.85 -12.17 -17.07
N GLY A 155 13.84 -11.88 -15.76
CA GLY A 155 14.61 -12.63 -14.78
C GLY A 155 14.19 -14.08 -14.66
N LEU A 156 12.87 -14.34 -14.57
CA LEU A 156 12.34 -15.70 -14.45
C LEU A 156 12.59 -16.55 -15.70
N ASN A 157 12.53 -15.98 -16.90
CA ASN A 157 12.82 -16.70 -18.15
C ASN A 157 14.26 -17.22 -18.21
N THR A 158 15.20 -16.58 -17.51
CA THR A 158 16.59 -17.08 -17.46
C THR A 158 16.71 -18.41 -16.72
N LEU A 159 15.75 -18.75 -15.85
CA LEU A 159 15.72 -20.01 -15.11
C LEU A 159 15.45 -21.24 -15.99
N ASN A 160 15.01 -21.05 -17.24
CA ASN A 160 14.87 -22.14 -18.20
C ASN A 160 16.24 -22.69 -18.64
N VAL A 161 17.33 -21.97 -18.38
CA VAL A 161 18.70 -22.32 -18.80
C VAL A 161 19.68 -22.23 -17.62
N LEU A 162 19.48 -21.29 -16.71
CA LEU A 162 20.36 -21.05 -15.55
C LEU A 162 19.72 -21.58 -14.27
N THR A 163 20.55 -21.97 -13.30
CA THR A 163 20.09 -22.39 -11.96
C THR A 163 19.64 -21.23 -11.07
N LEU A 164 20.07 -20.01 -11.40
CA LEU A 164 19.78 -18.80 -10.62
C LEU A 164 19.30 -17.69 -11.55
N PRO A 165 18.36 -16.85 -11.10
CA PRO A 165 17.81 -15.82 -11.95
C PRO A 165 18.88 -14.76 -12.23
N ARG A 166 18.84 -14.21 -13.45
CA ARG A 166 19.59 -13.00 -13.78
C ARG A 166 18.60 -11.91 -14.14
N TYR A 167 18.50 -10.89 -13.28
CA TYR A 167 17.69 -9.72 -13.54
C TYR A 167 18.46 -8.66 -14.34
N PRO A 168 17.75 -7.78 -15.09
CA PRO A 168 18.38 -6.68 -15.81
C PRO A 168 19.07 -5.68 -14.88
N LYS A 169 20.05 -4.93 -15.40
CA LYS A 169 20.72 -3.86 -14.66
C LYS A 169 20.10 -2.51 -14.97
N LEU A 170 19.67 -1.78 -13.94
CA LEU A 170 19.18 -0.41 -14.05
C LEU A 170 20.37 0.56 -14.08
N ASP A 171 20.29 1.61 -14.90
CA ASP A 171 21.29 2.66 -14.92
C ASP A 171 21.03 3.68 -13.81
N THR A 172 21.60 3.43 -12.63
CA THR A 172 21.49 4.29 -11.43
C THR A 172 22.70 5.20 -11.23
N ARG A 173 23.56 5.35 -12.24
CA ARG A 173 24.74 6.23 -12.14
C ARG A 173 24.32 7.67 -11.81
N GLY A 174 25.06 8.29 -10.91
CA GLY A 174 24.73 9.62 -10.38
C GLY A 174 23.73 9.60 -9.22
N SER A 175 23.38 8.43 -8.69
CA SER A 175 22.62 8.28 -7.45
C SER A 175 23.44 7.45 -6.46
N ASP A 176 23.62 7.98 -5.25
CA ASP A 176 24.36 7.30 -4.17
C ASP A 176 23.56 6.13 -3.59
N VAL A 177 22.24 6.28 -3.52
CA VAL A 177 21.31 5.29 -2.94
C VAL A 177 20.11 5.09 -3.86
N PHE A 178 19.74 3.83 -4.08
CA PHE A 178 18.50 3.44 -4.73
C PHE A 178 17.63 2.68 -3.74
N ILE A 179 16.46 3.23 -3.39
CA ILE A 179 15.51 2.62 -2.45
C ILE A 179 14.33 2.04 -3.24
N ALA A 180 14.19 0.71 -3.24
CA ALA A 180 13.02 0.02 -3.76
C ALA A 180 12.02 -0.28 -2.64
N GLN A 181 10.73 -0.17 -2.92
CA GLN A 181 9.66 -0.42 -1.95
C GLN A 181 9.32 -1.89 -1.75
N THR A 182 9.84 -2.78 -2.59
CA THR A 182 9.67 -4.24 -2.51
C THR A 182 10.93 -4.88 -3.10
N PRO A 183 11.13 -6.20 -2.99
CA PRO A 183 12.13 -6.88 -3.80
C PRO A 183 11.99 -6.45 -5.26
N PHE A 184 13.07 -5.93 -5.83
CA PHE A 184 13.04 -5.24 -7.11
C PHE A 184 13.65 -6.12 -8.20
N PRO A 185 12.99 -6.28 -9.37
CA PRO A 185 13.46 -7.15 -10.45
C PRO A 185 14.57 -6.50 -11.28
N ALA A 186 15.54 -5.85 -10.63
CA ALA A 186 16.71 -5.29 -11.28
C ALA A 186 17.89 -5.21 -10.31
N ARG A 187 19.09 -5.20 -10.87
CA ARG A 187 20.32 -4.82 -10.17
C ARG A 187 20.63 -3.36 -10.43
N VAL A 188 21.41 -2.73 -9.56
CA VAL A 188 21.82 -1.33 -9.68
C VAL A 188 23.29 -1.21 -10.10
N ASP A 189 23.79 0.01 -10.32
CA ASP A 189 25.21 0.25 -10.52
C ASP A 189 26.03 -0.08 -9.26
N PRO A 190 27.26 -0.63 -9.36
CA PRO A 190 28.07 -0.98 -8.18
C PRO A 190 28.41 0.22 -7.27
N GLN A 191 28.40 1.44 -7.81
CA GLN A 191 28.59 2.66 -7.03
C GLN A 191 27.30 3.13 -6.33
N THR A 192 26.15 2.56 -6.67
CA THR A 192 24.86 2.87 -6.04
C THR A 192 24.55 1.85 -4.96
N ARG A 193 24.34 2.30 -3.72
CA ARG A 193 23.85 1.44 -2.66
C ARG A 193 22.40 1.06 -2.91
N PHE A 194 22.15 -0.24 -3.02
CA PHE A 194 20.80 -0.77 -3.18
C PHE A 194 20.16 -1.02 -1.82
N VAL A 195 19.02 -0.38 -1.55
CA VAL A 195 18.20 -0.60 -0.35
C VAL A 195 16.83 -1.14 -0.78
N VAL A 196 16.42 -2.25 -0.18
CA VAL A 196 15.06 -2.79 -0.29
C VAL A 196 14.33 -2.48 1.01
N ARG A 197 13.27 -1.67 0.91
CA ARG A 197 12.28 -1.53 1.97
C ARG A 197 11.45 -2.81 1.99
N TYR A 198 11.69 -3.67 2.96
CA TYR A 198 11.04 -4.99 3.02
C TYR A 198 9.81 -4.94 3.92
N HIS A 199 8.63 -5.17 3.34
CA HIS A 199 7.35 -5.06 4.04
C HIS A 199 6.92 -6.36 4.69
N ASP A 200 6.97 -7.47 3.96
CA ASP A 200 6.58 -8.78 4.47
C ASP A 200 7.08 -9.91 3.57
N ALA A 201 7.11 -11.12 4.14
CA ALA A 201 7.38 -12.38 3.44
C ALA A 201 6.10 -13.16 3.12
N VAL A 202 4.91 -12.54 3.20
CA VAL A 202 3.61 -13.21 3.00
C VAL A 202 3.55 -13.95 1.67
N PRO A 203 4.04 -13.41 0.52
CA PRO A 203 4.02 -14.14 -0.74
C PRO A 203 4.77 -15.48 -0.73
N VAL A 204 5.73 -15.65 0.19
CA VAL A 204 6.56 -16.85 0.30
C VAL A 204 6.06 -17.76 1.43
N LEU A 205 5.74 -17.19 2.59
CA LEU A 205 5.36 -17.95 3.78
C LEU A 205 3.87 -18.30 3.84
N MET A 206 3.02 -17.48 3.21
CA MET A 206 1.57 -17.67 3.15
C MET A 206 1.04 -17.48 1.73
N PRO A 207 1.55 -18.24 0.73
CA PRO A 207 1.16 -18.08 -0.67
C PRO A 207 -0.33 -18.38 -0.93
N HIS A 208 -1.02 -19.06 0.00
CA HIS A 208 -2.44 -19.32 -0.07
C HIS A 208 -3.30 -18.08 0.23
N THR A 209 -2.73 -17.02 0.82
CA THR A 209 -3.40 -15.77 1.19
C THR A 209 -3.08 -14.59 0.25
N ILE A 210 -2.68 -14.85 -0.99
CA ILE A 210 -2.41 -13.81 -1.99
C ILE A 210 -3.00 -14.18 -3.37
N SER A 211 -3.20 -13.17 -4.23
CA SER A 211 -3.63 -13.35 -5.62
C SER A 211 -2.54 -14.02 -6.48
N ALA A 212 -2.93 -14.63 -7.60
CA ALA A 212 -2.02 -15.21 -8.62
C ALA A 212 -0.80 -15.93 -8.01
N LYS A 213 -1.11 -16.86 -7.11
CA LYS A 213 -0.21 -17.50 -6.12
C LYS A 213 1.15 -17.89 -6.69
N SER A 214 1.18 -18.57 -7.84
CA SER A 214 2.42 -19.04 -8.47
C SER A 214 3.31 -17.92 -8.97
N PHE A 215 2.75 -16.92 -9.66
CA PHE A 215 3.54 -15.81 -10.19
C PHE A 215 4.03 -14.88 -9.07
N HIS A 216 3.18 -14.52 -8.11
CA HIS A 216 3.57 -13.63 -7.01
C HIS A 216 4.60 -14.27 -6.08
N GLN A 217 4.45 -15.55 -5.76
CA GLN A 217 5.45 -16.28 -4.98
C GLN A 217 6.79 -16.32 -5.73
N ALA A 218 6.79 -16.72 -7.01
CA ALA A 218 8.02 -16.83 -7.79
C ALA A 218 8.69 -15.47 -8.02
N SER A 219 7.92 -14.46 -8.44
CA SER A 219 8.42 -13.11 -8.68
C SER A 219 9.02 -12.49 -7.41
N HIS A 220 8.35 -12.63 -6.26
CA HIS A 220 8.85 -12.14 -4.98
C HIS A 220 10.11 -12.89 -4.55
N PHE A 221 10.07 -14.22 -4.52
CA PHE A 221 11.19 -15.05 -4.05
C PHE A 221 12.45 -14.86 -4.88
N TYR A 222 12.35 -14.93 -6.21
CA TYR A 222 13.53 -14.85 -7.07
C TYR A 222 14.12 -13.44 -7.15
N ALA A 223 13.30 -12.39 -7.11
CA ALA A 223 13.82 -11.03 -7.00
C ALA A 223 14.51 -10.82 -5.64
N LEU A 224 13.91 -11.30 -4.54
CA LEU A 224 14.51 -11.22 -3.22
C LEU A 224 15.85 -11.96 -3.17
N LEU A 225 15.90 -13.20 -3.67
CA LEU A 225 17.14 -13.98 -3.80
C LEU A 225 18.22 -13.21 -4.58
N ASP A 226 17.88 -12.63 -5.73
CA ASP A 226 18.85 -11.86 -6.52
C ASP A 226 19.31 -10.60 -5.78
N ASN A 227 18.40 -9.89 -5.10
CA ASN A 227 18.72 -8.69 -4.33
C ASN A 227 19.67 -9.02 -3.16
N VAL A 228 19.42 -10.11 -2.42
CA VAL A 228 20.30 -10.58 -1.35
C VAL A 228 21.70 -10.87 -1.89
N ARG A 229 21.79 -11.60 -3.01
CA ARG A 229 23.05 -11.95 -3.69
C ARG A 229 23.77 -10.74 -4.26
N ALA A 230 23.04 -9.73 -4.72
CA ALA A 230 23.57 -8.49 -5.26
C ALA A 230 24.07 -7.50 -4.18
N GLY A 231 24.06 -7.88 -2.90
CA GLY A 231 24.56 -7.01 -1.84
C GLY A 231 23.55 -5.96 -1.34
N ALA A 232 22.26 -6.10 -1.65
CA ALA A 232 21.24 -5.14 -1.20
C ALA A 232 21.15 -5.04 0.33
N TRP A 233 20.95 -3.83 0.84
CA TRP A 233 20.57 -3.59 2.22
C TRP A 233 19.07 -3.71 2.39
N PHE A 234 18.61 -4.12 3.56
CA PHE A 234 17.19 -4.30 3.87
C PHE A 234 16.79 -3.39 5.02
N ALA A 235 15.83 -2.52 4.76
CA ALA A 235 15.14 -1.76 5.79
C ALA A 235 13.77 -2.44 6.02
N CYS A 236 13.70 -3.33 7.00
CA CYS A 236 12.51 -4.09 7.36
C CYS A 236 11.54 -3.21 8.15
N VAL A 237 10.24 -3.31 7.87
CA VAL A 237 9.19 -2.48 8.49
C VAL A 237 8.87 -2.84 9.95
N SER A 238 9.34 -4.00 10.38
CA SER A 238 9.18 -4.56 11.73
C SER A 238 10.27 -5.60 11.96
N GLU A 239 10.55 -5.90 13.22
CA GLU A 239 11.47 -6.96 13.59
C GLU A 239 10.92 -8.32 13.18
N ALA A 240 9.62 -8.56 13.30
CA ALA A 240 9.00 -9.77 12.76
C ALA A 240 9.26 -9.94 11.25
N THR A 241 9.12 -8.87 10.45
CA THR A 241 9.48 -8.90 9.02
C THR A 241 10.98 -9.14 8.81
N ARG A 242 11.85 -8.59 9.67
CA ARG A 242 13.29 -8.87 9.62
C ARG A 242 13.58 -10.35 9.91
N GLN A 243 12.95 -10.93 10.92
CA GLN A 243 13.11 -12.35 11.26
C GLN A 243 12.61 -13.27 10.14
N ASP A 244 11.52 -12.91 9.46
CA ASP A 244 11.05 -13.66 8.28
C ASP A 244 12.05 -13.58 7.11
N LEU A 245 12.65 -12.40 6.87
CA LEU A 245 13.75 -12.28 5.90
C LEU A 245 14.93 -13.19 6.26
N LEU A 246 15.36 -13.18 7.52
CA LEU A 246 16.51 -13.97 7.97
C LEU A 246 16.23 -15.46 8.00
N ARG A 247 14.97 -15.89 8.20
CA ARG A 247 14.56 -17.28 8.05
C ARG A 247 14.75 -17.77 6.61
N LEU A 248 14.47 -16.92 5.63
CA LEU A 248 14.65 -17.24 4.21
C LEU A 248 16.10 -17.08 3.75
N PHE A 249 16.79 -16.06 4.24
CA PHE A 249 18.14 -15.67 3.81
C PHE A 249 18.99 -15.19 5.00
N PRO A 250 19.52 -16.11 5.82
CA PRO A 250 20.33 -15.75 7.01
C PRO A 250 21.52 -14.82 6.69
N GLN A 251 22.12 -14.98 5.51
CA GLN A 251 23.24 -14.16 5.01
C GLN A 251 22.90 -12.67 4.81
N ALA A 252 21.64 -12.27 4.90
CA ALA A 252 21.23 -10.87 4.86
C ALA A 252 21.44 -10.14 6.20
N GLU A 253 21.68 -10.86 7.31
CA GLU A 253 21.76 -10.31 8.67
C GLU A 253 22.63 -9.05 8.80
N PRO A 254 23.88 -9.00 8.29
CA PRO A 254 24.74 -7.83 8.45
C PRO A 254 24.23 -6.57 7.73
N ARG A 255 23.28 -6.76 6.80
CA ARG A 255 22.72 -5.72 5.93
C ARG A 255 21.22 -5.49 6.18
N ALA A 256 20.63 -6.15 7.18
CA ALA A 256 19.22 -6.07 7.49
C ALA A 256 19.00 -5.32 8.81
N VAL A 257 18.29 -4.18 8.74
CA VAL A 257 17.91 -3.36 9.88
C VAL A 257 16.40 -3.21 9.97
N THR A 258 15.90 -3.05 11.19
CA THR A 258 14.49 -2.72 11.42
C THR A 258 14.36 -1.20 11.51
N ILE A 259 13.53 -0.64 10.63
CA ILE A 259 13.10 0.76 10.66
C ILE A 259 11.59 0.74 10.45
N HIS A 260 10.80 1.07 11.46
CA HIS A 260 9.34 1.00 11.36
C HIS A 260 8.77 1.97 10.32
N ASN A 261 7.54 1.71 9.88
CA ASN A 261 6.83 2.67 9.03
C ASN A 261 6.48 3.94 9.82
N MET A 262 6.52 5.09 9.13
CA MET A 262 6.01 6.33 9.68
C MET A 262 4.49 6.38 9.53
N VAL A 263 3.81 6.85 10.56
CA VAL A 263 2.40 7.23 10.47
C VAL A 263 2.29 8.69 10.08
N SER A 264 1.25 9.02 9.33
CA SER A 264 1.00 10.40 8.89
C SER A 264 0.75 11.31 10.09
N HIS A 265 1.37 12.49 10.09
CA HIS A 265 1.16 13.54 11.10
C HIS A 265 -0.28 14.10 11.10
N HIS A 266 -1.11 13.68 10.15
CA HIS A 266 -2.56 13.94 10.14
C HIS A 266 -3.31 13.23 11.25
N TYR A 267 -2.83 12.06 11.67
CA TYR A 267 -3.47 11.31 12.76
C TYR A 267 -2.99 11.87 14.09
N VAL A 268 -3.90 12.58 14.71
CA VAL A 268 -3.77 13.19 16.03
C VAL A 268 -5.08 12.96 16.78
N GLU A 269 -5.05 13.22 18.08
CA GLU A 269 -6.22 13.07 18.94
C GLU A 269 -7.42 13.86 18.37
N GLU A 270 -8.53 13.15 18.16
CA GLU A 270 -9.72 13.69 17.52
C GLU A 270 -10.78 14.07 18.56
N ASN A 271 -11.29 15.29 18.44
CA ASN A 271 -12.21 15.91 19.39
C ASN A 271 -13.56 16.31 18.75
N SER A 272 -13.73 16.07 17.44
CA SER A 272 -14.99 16.31 16.75
C SER A 272 -16.15 15.56 17.41
N PRO A 273 -17.37 16.13 17.42
CA PRO A 273 -18.53 15.51 18.05
C PRO A 273 -18.95 14.22 17.34
N ARG A 274 -19.50 13.27 18.11
CA ARG A 274 -19.99 11.97 17.63
C ARG A 274 -21.04 12.09 16.52
N ALA A 275 -21.84 13.16 16.52
CA ALA A 275 -22.85 13.45 15.50
C ALA A 275 -22.29 13.47 14.06
N ARG A 276 -20.99 13.78 13.87
CA ARG A 276 -20.35 13.74 12.55
C ARG A 276 -20.27 12.32 11.97
N VAL A 277 -20.28 11.27 12.79
CA VAL A 277 -20.18 9.87 12.34
C VAL A 277 -21.28 9.55 11.32
N SER A 278 -22.54 9.89 11.63
CA SER A 278 -23.67 9.61 10.73
C SER A 278 -23.53 10.35 9.39
N GLN A 279 -23.06 11.59 9.42
CA GLN A 279 -22.80 12.39 8.21
C GLN A 279 -21.67 11.78 7.36
N ILE A 280 -20.60 11.34 8.00
CA ILE A 280 -19.46 10.69 7.34
C ILE A 280 -19.90 9.37 6.71
N ILE A 281 -20.58 8.50 7.45
CA ILE A 281 -21.06 7.22 6.91
C ILE A 281 -21.93 7.48 5.68
N ARG A 282 -22.92 8.38 5.77
CA ARG A 282 -23.83 8.68 4.65
C ARG A 282 -23.12 9.27 3.42
N SER A 283 -22.14 10.15 3.60
CA SER A 283 -21.42 10.81 2.49
C SER A 283 -20.33 9.96 1.86
N ARG A 284 -19.94 8.86 2.51
CA ARG A 284 -18.81 8.00 2.08
C ARG A 284 -19.24 6.57 1.75
N LEU A 285 -20.55 6.30 1.68
CA LEU A 285 -21.05 4.99 1.26
C LEU A 285 -20.50 4.65 -0.12
N SER A 286 -19.95 3.44 -0.26
CA SER A 286 -19.42 2.98 -1.54
C SER A 286 -20.57 2.80 -2.55
N GLU A 287 -20.67 3.68 -3.54
CA GLU A 287 -21.76 3.67 -4.54
C GLU A 287 -21.73 2.42 -5.44
N GLU A 288 -20.58 2.16 -6.07
CA GLU A 288 -20.37 1.00 -6.94
C GLU A 288 -18.94 0.50 -6.84
N TYR A 289 -18.77 -0.81 -6.78
CA TYR A 289 -17.51 -1.44 -7.07
C TYR A 289 -17.51 -1.94 -8.51
N ILE A 290 -16.66 -1.36 -9.35
CA ILE A 290 -16.43 -1.86 -10.71
C ILE A 290 -15.63 -3.16 -10.58
N LEU A 291 -16.31 -4.30 -10.73
CA LEU A 291 -15.62 -5.59 -10.82
C LEU A 291 -14.79 -5.58 -12.11
N GLN A 292 -13.47 -5.45 -11.97
CA GLN A 292 -12.61 -5.79 -13.08
C GLN A 292 -12.71 -7.30 -13.28
N PRO A 293 -12.95 -7.78 -14.52
CA PRO A 293 -12.90 -9.22 -14.77
C PRO A 293 -11.54 -9.72 -14.30
N PRO A 294 -11.48 -10.87 -13.59
CA PRO A 294 -10.20 -11.41 -13.13
C PRO A 294 -9.27 -11.51 -14.34
N GLU A 295 -8.06 -10.96 -14.22
CA GLU A 295 -7.04 -11.10 -15.26
C GLU A 295 -6.78 -12.59 -15.48
N LYS A 296 -7.44 -13.15 -16.50
CA LYS A 296 -7.21 -14.45 -17.15
C LYS A 296 -6.52 -15.48 -16.25
N THR A 297 -7.27 -16.08 -15.33
CA THR A 297 -7.00 -17.48 -14.97
C THR A 297 -7.32 -18.32 -16.21
N ASN A 298 -6.31 -18.99 -16.76
CA ASN A 298 -6.45 -19.87 -17.91
C ASN A 298 -7.59 -20.89 -17.68
N LEU A 299 -8.41 -21.09 -18.71
CA LEU A 299 -9.53 -22.04 -18.80
C LEU A 299 -10.76 -21.74 -17.91
N GLN A 300 -11.51 -20.70 -18.27
CA GLN A 300 -12.96 -20.78 -18.39
C GLN A 300 -13.44 -19.63 -19.30
N ARG A 301 -14.26 -19.93 -20.30
CA ARG A 301 -14.89 -18.93 -21.19
C ARG A 301 -15.84 -18.08 -20.35
N PHE A 302 -15.34 -17.00 -19.77
CA PHE A 302 -16.21 -15.90 -19.35
C PHE A 302 -16.47 -15.03 -20.58
N THR A 303 -17.74 -14.97 -21.00
CA THR A 303 -18.21 -14.02 -22.01
C THR A 303 -18.04 -12.60 -21.47
N ALA A 304 -17.74 -11.65 -22.35
CA ALA A 304 -17.40 -10.27 -22.01
C ALA A 304 -18.56 -9.45 -21.40
N ASP A 305 -19.73 -10.05 -21.17
CA ASP A 305 -20.98 -9.36 -20.83
C ASP A 305 -21.34 -9.37 -19.34
N THR A 306 -20.62 -10.10 -18.48
CA THR A 306 -20.95 -10.15 -17.04
C THR A 306 -20.02 -9.26 -16.21
N VAL A 307 -20.10 -7.94 -16.42
CA VAL A 307 -19.68 -7.00 -15.36
C VAL A 307 -20.79 -7.01 -14.32
N GLU A 308 -20.73 -7.95 -13.37
CA GLU A 308 -21.67 -7.99 -12.26
C GLU A 308 -21.42 -6.74 -11.40
N ARG A 309 -22.25 -5.70 -11.49
CA ARG A 309 -22.10 -4.53 -10.62
C ARG A 309 -22.66 -4.85 -9.25
N LEU A 310 -21.78 -5.09 -8.28
CA LEU A 310 -22.18 -5.21 -6.88
C LEU A 310 -22.24 -3.80 -6.28
N SER A 311 -23.45 -3.26 -6.18
CA SER A 311 -23.72 -2.09 -5.34
C SER A 311 -23.47 -2.47 -3.88
N MET A 312 -22.86 -1.57 -3.12
CA MET A 312 -22.66 -1.71 -1.67
C MET A 312 -23.60 -0.82 -0.88
N GLN A 313 -24.72 -0.48 -1.49
CA GLN A 313 -25.81 0.25 -0.87
C GLN A 313 -27.11 -0.56 -1.01
N PRO A 314 -28.07 -0.37 -0.10
CA PRO A 314 -29.42 -0.85 -0.30
C PRO A 314 -30.03 -0.19 -1.54
N ALA A 315 -30.90 -0.94 -2.23
CA ALA A 315 -31.71 -0.38 -3.31
C ALA A 315 -32.97 0.27 -2.73
N PHE A 316 -33.33 1.45 -3.24
CA PHE A 316 -34.51 2.19 -2.82
C PHE A 316 -35.35 2.56 -4.04
N GLY A 317 -36.67 2.53 -3.91
CA GLY A 317 -37.60 2.97 -4.95
C GLY A 317 -37.76 4.49 -5.04
N SER A 318 -37.33 5.24 -4.01
CA SER A 318 -37.37 6.70 -4.01
C SER A 318 -36.34 7.33 -3.05
N LEU A 319 -36.01 8.61 -3.28
CA LEU A 319 -35.17 9.40 -2.36
C LEU A 319 -35.80 9.51 -0.96
N ARG A 320 -37.14 9.62 -0.88
CA ARG A 320 -37.86 9.69 0.40
C ARG A 320 -37.69 8.41 1.22
N GLU A 321 -37.75 7.26 0.56
CA GLU A 321 -37.51 5.96 1.19
C GLU A 321 -36.06 5.84 1.69
N GLN A 322 -35.10 6.24 0.84
CA GLN A 322 -33.68 6.28 1.20
C GLN A 322 -33.43 7.19 2.41
N GLU A 323 -33.99 8.39 2.44
CA GLU A 323 -33.87 9.32 3.56
C GLU A 323 -34.48 8.78 4.85
N ALA A 324 -35.69 8.20 4.76
CA ALA A 324 -36.37 7.59 5.91
C ALA A 324 -35.57 6.41 6.47
N PHE A 325 -35.00 5.58 5.58
CA PHE A 325 -34.13 4.47 5.96
C PHE A 325 -32.91 4.97 6.74
N TYR A 326 -32.13 5.89 6.18
CA TYR A 326 -30.90 6.35 6.84
C TYR A 326 -31.17 7.17 8.10
N LYS A 327 -32.27 7.93 8.16
CA LYS A 327 -32.66 8.62 9.40
C LYS A 327 -32.93 7.65 10.54
N ARG A 328 -33.45 6.46 10.22
CA ARG A 328 -33.70 5.38 11.20
C ARG A 328 -32.43 4.67 11.62
N VAL A 329 -31.58 4.27 10.67
CA VAL A 329 -30.41 3.42 10.97
C VAL A 329 -29.14 4.21 11.36
N LEU A 330 -29.09 5.50 11.04
CA LEU A 330 -28.00 6.43 11.36
C LEU A 330 -28.58 7.72 11.98
N PRO A 331 -28.92 7.71 13.28
CA PRO A 331 -29.51 8.87 13.93
C PRO A 331 -28.57 10.08 13.89
N ALA A 332 -29.14 11.29 13.84
CA ALA A 332 -28.40 12.52 13.57
C ALA A 332 -27.42 12.92 14.70
N ASP A 333 -27.65 12.44 15.91
CA ASP A 333 -26.79 12.62 17.08
C ASP A 333 -25.57 11.68 17.08
N GLY A 334 -25.52 10.71 16.17
CA GLY A 334 -24.46 9.71 16.10
C GLY A 334 -24.58 8.63 17.18
N GLY A 335 -25.76 8.43 17.78
CA GLY A 335 -25.98 7.49 18.89
C GLY A 335 -25.65 6.02 18.56
N GLN A 336 -25.54 5.64 17.29
CA GLN A 336 -25.23 4.26 16.90
C GLN A 336 -23.87 3.80 17.42
N ARG A 337 -23.83 2.64 18.07
CA ARG A 337 -22.58 1.96 18.43
C ARG A 337 -22.10 1.14 17.24
N TYR A 338 -20.79 1.13 16.98
CA TYR A 338 -20.24 0.37 15.85
C TYR A 338 -18.85 -0.17 16.14
N LEU A 339 -18.57 -1.32 15.53
CA LEU A 339 -17.20 -1.79 15.30
C LEU A 339 -16.69 -1.20 13.99
N LEU A 340 -15.39 -0.87 13.95
CA LEU A 340 -14.75 -0.34 12.76
C LEU A 340 -13.66 -1.29 12.28
N MET A 341 -13.60 -1.54 10.97
CA MET A 341 -12.48 -2.24 10.33
C MET A 341 -11.98 -1.38 9.17
N VAL A 342 -10.68 -1.06 9.17
CA VAL A 342 -10.07 -0.26 8.10
C VAL A 342 -9.04 -1.12 7.38
N SER A 343 -9.40 -1.68 6.23
CA SER A 343 -8.51 -2.53 5.46
C SER A 343 -8.99 -2.73 4.02
N THR A 344 -8.07 -3.06 3.11
CA THR A 344 -8.43 -3.60 1.80
C THR A 344 -9.23 -4.90 1.94
N ILE A 345 -10.33 -5.06 1.20
CA ILE A 345 -11.18 -6.27 1.27
C ILE A 345 -10.51 -7.45 0.57
N GLU A 346 -9.75 -8.25 1.33
CA GLU A 346 -9.08 -9.46 0.86
C GLU A 346 -9.04 -10.56 1.94
N PRO A 347 -8.84 -11.85 1.57
CA PRO A 347 -8.82 -12.97 2.51
C PRO A 347 -7.87 -12.81 3.70
N ARG A 348 -6.67 -12.28 3.46
CA ARG A 348 -5.64 -12.09 4.49
C ARG A 348 -6.09 -11.20 5.65
N LYS A 349 -6.99 -10.23 5.38
CA LYS A 349 -7.54 -9.31 6.38
C LYS A 349 -8.67 -9.94 7.20
N ASN A 350 -9.09 -11.18 6.91
CA ASN A 350 -9.96 -12.00 7.77
C ASN A 350 -11.35 -11.39 8.08
N HIS A 351 -11.94 -10.70 7.10
CA HIS A 351 -13.27 -10.08 7.21
C HIS A 351 -14.36 -11.05 7.68
N THR A 352 -14.30 -12.30 7.23
CA THR A 352 -15.25 -13.36 7.58
C THR A 352 -15.28 -13.65 9.08
N ARG A 353 -14.10 -13.65 9.72
CA ARG A 353 -13.99 -13.85 11.18
C ARG A 353 -14.64 -12.72 11.96
N LEU A 354 -14.42 -11.48 11.53
CA LEU A 354 -15.03 -10.32 12.15
C LEU A 354 -16.55 -10.34 12.02
N VAL A 355 -17.09 -10.66 10.84
CA VAL A 355 -18.54 -10.76 10.65
C VAL A 355 -19.13 -11.82 11.57
N ALA A 356 -18.55 -13.02 11.63
CA ALA A 356 -19.05 -14.08 12.50
C ALA A 356 -19.05 -13.69 14.00
N ALA A 357 -18.00 -13.01 14.47
CA ALA A 357 -17.95 -12.53 15.85
C ALA A 357 -18.94 -11.39 16.12
N TRP A 358 -19.09 -10.48 15.16
CA TRP A 358 -20.05 -9.38 15.23
C TRP A 358 -21.50 -9.88 15.24
N GLU A 359 -21.84 -10.87 14.42
CA GLU A 359 -23.15 -11.54 14.42
C GLU A 359 -23.47 -12.16 15.78
N ALA A 360 -22.51 -12.87 16.40
CA ALA A 360 -22.68 -13.43 17.73
C ALA A 360 -22.92 -12.35 18.80
N LEU A 361 -22.13 -11.26 18.79
CA LEU A 361 -22.30 -10.15 19.74
C LEU A 361 -23.65 -9.45 19.57
N LYS A 362 -24.14 -9.32 18.34
CA LYS A 362 -25.46 -8.75 18.08
C LYS A 362 -26.59 -9.60 18.63
N ALA A 363 -26.50 -10.91 18.41
CA ALA A 363 -27.52 -11.85 18.87
C ALA A 363 -27.55 -11.93 20.41
N GLU A 364 -26.38 -11.87 21.06
CA GLU A 364 -26.27 -12.10 22.50
C GLU A 364 -26.34 -10.83 23.36
N LEU A 365 -25.86 -9.68 22.86
CA LEU A 365 -25.55 -8.52 23.72
C LEU A 365 -26.14 -7.19 23.23
N ASP A 366 -26.01 -6.88 21.94
CA ASP A 366 -26.37 -5.56 21.40
C ASP A 366 -26.93 -5.68 19.97
N PRO A 367 -28.26 -5.86 19.83
CA PRO A 367 -28.91 -5.99 18.52
C PRO A 367 -28.66 -4.79 17.59
N ASP A 368 -28.40 -3.61 18.15
CA ASP A 368 -28.19 -2.37 17.40
C ASP A 368 -26.72 -2.11 17.02
N LEU A 369 -25.78 -2.94 17.50
CA LEU A 369 -24.36 -2.83 17.16
C LEU A 369 -24.15 -2.92 15.64
N LYS A 370 -23.59 -1.87 15.06
CA LYS A 370 -23.28 -1.77 13.62
C LYS A 370 -21.85 -2.24 13.32
N LEU A 371 -21.61 -2.56 12.05
CA LEU A 371 -20.25 -2.79 11.53
C LEU A 371 -19.94 -1.80 10.41
N VAL A 372 -18.86 -1.04 10.55
CA VAL A 372 -18.38 -0.12 9.53
C VAL A 372 -17.07 -0.65 8.96
N VAL A 373 -17.02 -0.90 7.66
CA VAL A 373 -15.83 -1.34 6.94
C VAL A 373 -15.37 -0.23 6.02
N VAL A 374 -14.13 0.23 6.19
CA VAL A 374 -13.52 1.25 5.34
C VAL A 374 -12.39 0.63 4.53
N GLY A 375 -12.50 0.67 3.21
CA GLY A 375 -11.41 0.21 2.36
C GLY A 375 -11.80 -0.02 0.91
N SER A 376 -10.79 -0.15 0.06
CA SER A 376 -10.99 -0.59 -1.32
C SER A 376 -11.15 -2.10 -1.39
N ILE A 377 -11.77 -2.57 -2.47
CA ILE A 377 -11.70 -4.01 -2.82
C ILE A 377 -10.24 -4.43 -2.95
N GLY A 378 -9.93 -5.63 -2.47
CA GLY A 378 -8.71 -6.42 -2.67
C GLY A 378 -8.99 -7.60 -3.59
N TRP A 379 -8.19 -8.66 -3.57
CA TRP A 379 -8.40 -9.86 -4.38
C TRP A 379 -9.31 -10.89 -3.66
N ASP A 380 -9.89 -11.84 -4.41
CA ASP A 380 -10.74 -12.93 -3.89
C ASP A 380 -11.78 -12.45 -2.85
N TYR A 381 -12.41 -11.33 -3.18
CA TYR A 381 -13.28 -10.56 -2.31
C TYR A 381 -14.76 -10.94 -2.44
N LEU A 382 -15.14 -11.63 -3.53
CA LEU A 382 -16.54 -11.99 -3.81
C LEU A 382 -17.21 -12.75 -2.66
N PRO A 383 -16.57 -13.75 -2.01
CA PRO A 383 -17.18 -14.42 -0.86
C PRO A 383 -17.50 -13.45 0.29
N VAL A 384 -16.59 -12.50 0.55
CA VAL A 384 -16.76 -11.50 1.60
C VAL A 384 -17.91 -10.54 1.26
N LEU A 385 -17.96 -10.01 0.04
CA LEU A 385 -19.03 -9.08 -0.35
C LEU A 385 -20.41 -9.75 -0.35
N ARG A 386 -20.50 -11.02 -0.76
CA ARG A 386 -21.75 -11.79 -0.67
C ARG A 386 -22.21 -11.95 0.77
N ALA A 387 -21.28 -12.24 1.69
CA ALA A 387 -21.59 -12.33 3.12
C ALA A 387 -22.08 -10.98 3.68
N PHE A 388 -21.57 -9.85 3.19
CA PHE A 388 -21.99 -8.52 3.64
C PHE A 388 -23.38 -8.11 3.15
N ARG A 389 -23.85 -8.64 2.00
CA ARG A 389 -25.02 -8.09 1.29
C ARG A 389 -26.25 -7.95 2.17
N SER A 390 -26.65 -9.04 2.85
CA SER A 390 -27.88 -9.02 3.66
C SER A 390 -27.81 -8.01 4.82
N TRP A 391 -26.61 -7.78 5.37
CA TRP A 391 -26.38 -6.84 6.46
C TRP A 391 -26.37 -5.38 5.99
N ILE A 392 -25.92 -5.15 4.76
CA ILE A 392 -26.00 -3.84 4.10
C ILE A 392 -27.47 -3.49 3.87
N ASP A 393 -28.25 -4.41 3.33
CA ASP A 393 -29.68 -4.21 3.05
C ASP A 393 -30.49 -3.83 4.30
N ARG A 394 -30.10 -4.37 5.46
CA ARG A 394 -30.72 -4.06 6.76
C ARG A 394 -30.19 -2.76 7.41
N GLY A 395 -29.16 -2.12 6.85
CA GLY A 395 -28.54 -0.93 7.45
C GLY A 395 -27.81 -1.25 8.75
N GLU A 396 -27.19 -2.43 8.79
CA GLU A 396 -26.42 -2.93 9.93
C GLU A 396 -24.92 -2.95 9.64
N LEU A 397 -24.54 -3.16 8.38
CA LEU A 397 -23.17 -3.09 7.89
C LEU A 397 -23.04 -1.97 6.85
N PHE A 398 -22.04 -1.11 7.01
CA PHE A 398 -21.75 -0.02 6.07
C PHE A 398 -20.36 -0.18 5.47
N CYS A 399 -20.26 -0.21 4.14
CA CYS A 399 -18.98 -0.19 3.43
C CYS A 399 -18.68 1.20 2.90
N LEU A 400 -17.57 1.77 3.35
CA LEU A 400 -17.10 3.08 2.95
C LEU A 400 -15.85 2.96 2.11
N ASN A 401 -15.70 3.85 1.13
CA ASN A 401 -14.50 3.94 0.31
C ASN A 401 -13.99 5.39 0.26
N ALA A 402 -12.72 5.57 -0.13
CA ALA A 402 -12.11 6.89 -0.31
C ALA A 402 -12.33 7.89 0.85
N VAL A 403 -12.35 7.41 2.09
CA VAL A 403 -12.57 8.24 3.28
C VAL A 403 -11.31 9.08 3.54
N PRO A 404 -11.39 10.43 3.53
CA PRO A 404 -10.25 11.28 3.85
C PRO A 404 -9.80 11.10 5.30
N SER A 405 -8.50 11.28 5.60
CA SER A 405 -7.95 11.09 6.94
C SER A 405 -8.69 11.91 8.01
N ALA A 406 -9.13 13.13 7.70
CA ALA A 406 -9.90 13.97 8.63
C ALA A 406 -11.23 13.33 9.06
N ASP A 407 -11.95 12.68 8.14
CA ASP A 407 -13.19 11.95 8.45
C ASP A 407 -12.88 10.61 9.12
N LEU A 408 -11.82 9.92 8.67
CA LEU A 408 -11.42 8.63 9.21
C LEU A 408 -11.00 8.70 10.68
N ARG A 409 -10.36 9.80 11.12
CA ARG A 409 -10.08 10.07 12.53
C ARG A 409 -11.34 10.11 13.39
N VAL A 410 -12.41 10.73 12.89
CA VAL A 410 -13.71 10.79 13.57
C VAL A 410 -14.28 9.38 13.71
N LEU A 411 -14.17 8.56 12.66
CA LEU A 411 -14.59 7.16 12.73
C LEU A 411 -13.76 6.36 13.75
N TYR A 412 -12.44 6.47 13.73
CA TYR A 412 -11.57 5.79 14.70
C TYR A 412 -11.88 6.18 16.15
N ARG A 413 -12.07 7.48 16.40
CA ARG A 413 -12.33 8.03 17.74
C ARG A 413 -13.63 7.53 18.34
N HIS A 414 -14.69 7.46 17.51
CA HIS A 414 -16.04 7.15 17.99
C HIS A 414 -16.44 5.69 17.82
N ALA A 415 -15.64 4.89 17.12
CA ALA A 415 -15.78 3.45 17.09
C ALA A 415 -15.74 2.88 18.52
N ALA A 416 -16.61 1.91 18.80
CA ALA A 416 -16.56 1.21 20.08
C ALA A 416 -15.25 0.44 20.22
N VAL A 417 -14.84 -0.22 19.13
CA VAL A 417 -13.53 -0.86 18.95
C VAL A 417 -13.19 -0.84 17.46
N THR A 418 -11.96 -0.48 17.11
CA THR A 418 -11.37 -0.74 15.80
C THR A 418 -10.75 -2.14 15.81
N VAL A 419 -11.18 -3.01 14.91
CA VAL A 419 -10.76 -4.41 14.88
C VAL A 419 -9.78 -4.65 13.73
N CYS A 420 -8.63 -5.23 14.06
CA CYS A 420 -7.56 -5.60 13.13
C CYS A 420 -7.39 -7.13 13.11
N PRO A 421 -8.27 -7.89 12.41
CA PRO A 421 -8.32 -9.36 12.47
C PRO A 421 -7.39 -10.09 11.50
N SER A 422 -6.40 -9.39 10.93
CA SER A 422 -5.48 -9.91 9.93
C SER A 422 -4.79 -11.21 10.34
N LEU A 423 -4.59 -12.10 9.36
CA LEU A 423 -3.83 -13.34 9.52
C LEU A 423 -2.31 -13.10 9.45
N ALA A 424 -1.90 -12.04 8.75
CA ALA A 424 -0.51 -11.66 8.58
C ALA A 424 -0.40 -10.18 8.18
N GLU A 425 0.63 -9.50 8.68
CA GLU A 425 0.94 -8.10 8.40
C GLU A 425 2.44 -7.88 8.39
N GLY A 426 2.88 -6.75 7.81
CA GLY A 426 4.22 -6.22 8.01
C GLY A 426 4.30 -5.12 9.08
N PHE A 427 3.21 -4.34 9.26
CA PHE A 427 3.14 -3.24 10.23
C PHE A 427 1.71 -2.98 10.75
N ASP A 428 0.73 -2.88 9.84
CA ASP A 428 -0.66 -2.48 10.09
C ASP A 428 -0.87 -1.02 10.55
N PHE A 429 -1.14 -0.14 9.58
CA PHE A 429 -1.46 1.27 9.84
C PHE A 429 -2.75 1.46 10.62
N SER A 430 -3.76 0.60 10.45
CA SER A 430 -5.12 0.85 10.93
C SER A 430 -5.17 0.97 12.45
N GLY A 431 -4.49 0.07 13.15
CA GLY A 431 -4.39 0.13 14.62
C GLY A 431 -3.64 1.37 15.10
N VAL A 432 -2.49 1.71 14.50
CA VAL A 432 -1.71 2.89 14.93
C VAL A 432 -2.46 4.19 14.66
N GLU A 433 -3.13 4.30 13.51
CA GLU A 433 -3.98 5.45 13.17
C GLU A 433 -5.18 5.57 14.11
N ALA A 434 -5.79 4.45 14.50
CA ALA A 434 -6.85 4.43 15.51
C ALA A 434 -6.36 4.92 16.87
N MET A 435 -5.21 4.41 17.32
CA MET A 435 -4.57 4.82 18.58
C MET A 435 -4.23 6.31 18.57
N ALA A 436 -3.63 6.81 17.49
CA ALA A 436 -3.30 8.22 17.31
C ALA A 436 -4.55 9.12 17.35
N SER A 437 -5.69 8.61 16.87
CA SER A 437 -6.98 9.32 16.87
C SER A 437 -7.70 9.27 18.23
N GLY A 438 -7.18 8.54 19.22
CA GLY A 438 -7.82 8.32 20.52
C GLY A 438 -8.88 7.22 20.51
N GLY A 439 -8.83 6.32 19.54
CA GLY A 439 -9.68 5.13 19.44
C GLY A 439 -9.18 3.95 20.28
N VAL A 440 -9.98 2.88 20.31
CA VAL A 440 -9.67 1.60 20.98
C VAL A 440 -9.37 0.55 19.93
N VAL A 441 -8.37 -0.30 20.14
CA VAL A 441 -7.97 -1.35 19.19
C VAL A 441 -8.12 -2.74 19.80
N ALA A 442 -8.66 -3.67 19.02
CA ALA A 442 -8.54 -5.11 19.24
C ALA A 442 -7.91 -5.74 18.00
N SER A 443 -6.89 -6.57 18.16
CA SER A 443 -6.09 -7.08 17.05
C SER A 443 -5.77 -8.56 17.17
N SER A 444 -5.54 -9.23 16.04
CA SER A 444 -5.03 -10.60 16.05
C SER A 444 -3.74 -10.73 16.84
N ASP A 445 -3.58 -11.83 17.57
CA ASP A 445 -2.36 -12.21 18.27
C ASP A 445 -1.32 -12.77 17.29
N ILE A 446 -0.73 -11.87 16.50
CA ILE A 446 0.36 -12.18 15.57
C ILE A 446 1.62 -11.40 15.96
N PRO A 447 2.84 -11.87 15.60
CA PRO A 447 4.09 -11.23 16.01
C PRO A 447 4.15 -9.72 15.70
N VAL A 448 3.71 -9.32 14.51
CA VAL A 448 3.70 -7.90 14.11
C VAL A 448 2.77 -7.05 14.95
N HIS A 449 1.55 -7.52 15.28
CA HIS A 449 0.66 -6.75 16.14
C HIS A 449 1.18 -6.67 17.58
N ARG A 450 1.84 -7.72 18.09
CA ARG A 450 2.50 -7.67 19.40
C ARG A 450 3.64 -6.66 19.43
N GLU A 451 4.42 -6.59 18.37
CA GLU A 451 5.51 -5.63 18.22
C GLU A 451 5.00 -4.18 18.06
N VAL A 452 4.02 -3.97 17.17
CA VAL A 452 3.58 -2.63 16.75
C VAL A 452 2.57 -2.03 17.72
N PHE A 453 1.63 -2.83 18.22
CA PHE A 453 0.56 -2.36 19.11
C PHE A 453 0.89 -2.51 20.60
N GLN A 454 1.88 -3.34 20.96
CA GLN A 454 2.37 -3.52 22.33
C GLN A 454 1.23 -3.74 23.35
N ASP A 455 1.16 -2.92 24.40
CA ASP A 455 0.12 -2.98 25.42
C ASP A 455 -1.11 -2.10 25.10
N ALA A 456 -1.16 -1.51 23.90
CA ALA A 456 -2.23 -0.62 23.46
C ALA A 456 -3.35 -1.32 22.67
N SER A 457 -3.34 -2.65 22.57
CA SER A 457 -4.39 -3.44 21.93
C SER A 457 -4.85 -4.59 22.81
N ALA A 458 -6.13 -4.95 22.72
CA ALA A 458 -6.61 -6.24 23.19
C ALA A 458 -6.38 -7.31 22.12
N TYR A 459 -5.84 -8.46 22.51
CA TYR A 459 -5.43 -9.51 21.58
C TYR A 459 -6.42 -10.68 21.55
N PHE A 460 -6.60 -11.26 20.36
CA PHE A 460 -7.40 -12.48 20.16
C PHE A 460 -6.73 -13.41 19.16
N ASP A 461 -7.04 -14.70 19.25
CA ASP A 461 -6.56 -15.67 18.26
C ASP A 461 -7.26 -15.45 16.90
N PRO A 462 -6.52 -15.14 15.82
CA PRO A 462 -7.10 -14.92 14.48
C PRO A 462 -7.88 -16.10 13.92
N TYR A 463 -7.65 -17.31 14.44
CA TYR A 463 -8.29 -18.55 14.01
C TYR A 463 -9.52 -18.94 14.86
N SER A 464 -9.85 -18.16 15.91
CA SER A 464 -10.93 -18.47 16.85
C SER A 464 -11.97 -17.35 16.91
N THR A 465 -13.18 -17.63 16.40
CA THR A 465 -14.32 -16.70 16.53
C THR A 465 -14.68 -16.47 17.99
N ALA A 466 -14.63 -17.53 18.82
CA ALA A 466 -14.91 -17.43 20.25
C ALA A 466 -13.90 -16.52 20.98
N SER A 467 -12.61 -16.60 20.63
CA SER A 467 -11.59 -15.70 21.17
C SER A 467 -11.88 -14.23 20.83
N LEU A 468 -12.25 -13.95 19.57
CA LEU A 468 -12.62 -12.60 19.14
C LEU A 468 -13.88 -12.09 19.85
N VAL A 469 -14.92 -12.92 19.96
CA VAL A 469 -16.14 -12.57 20.71
C VAL A 469 -15.81 -12.24 22.16
N GLN A 470 -15.01 -13.06 22.84
CA GLN A 470 -14.63 -12.81 24.23
C GLN A 470 -13.80 -11.54 24.39
N CYS A 471 -12.86 -11.29 23.48
CA CYS A 471 -12.06 -10.07 23.46
C CYS A 471 -12.96 -8.83 23.32
N LEU A 472 -13.88 -8.82 22.34
CA LEU A 472 -14.82 -7.72 22.13
C LEU A 472 -15.81 -7.57 23.29
N ARG A 473 -16.34 -8.66 23.85
CA ARG A 473 -17.21 -8.63 25.04
C ARG A 473 -16.54 -7.93 26.22
N SER A 474 -15.26 -8.24 26.46
CA SER A 474 -14.46 -7.60 27.50
C SER A 474 -14.32 -6.08 27.32
N LEU A 475 -14.32 -5.62 26.06
CA LEU A 475 -14.21 -4.21 25.71
C LEU A 475 -15.56 -3.52 25.57
N LEU A 476 -16.67 -4.24 25.44
CA LEU A 476 -17.98 -3.65 25.14
C LEU A 476 -18.92 -3.64 26.33
N THR A 477 -19.00 -4.75 27.08
CA THR A 477 -20.11 -5.01 28.03
C THR A 477 -19.66 -5.51 29.40
N ASP A 478 -18.53 -6.21 29.51
CA ASP A 478 -18.09 -6.78 30.79
C ASP A 478 -17.83 -5.71 31.85
N GLY A 479 -17.93 -6.08 33.14
CA GLY A 479 -17.55 -5.21 34.26
C GLY A 479 -16.14 -4.63 34.06
N GLY A 480 -16.01 -3.30 34.13
CA GLY A 480 -14.76 -2.58 33.87
C GLY A 480 -14.42 -2.36 32.39
N ALA A 481 -15.34 -2.56 31.46
CA ALA A 481 -15.09 -2.34 30.03
C ALA A 481 -14.63 -0.91 29.71
N GLU A 482 -15.23 0.12 30.34
CA GLU A 482 -14.76 1.51 30.15
C GLU A 482 -13.33 1.70 30.68
N GLN A 483 -13.03 1.21 31.88
CA GLN A 483 -11.68 1.25 32.45
C GLN A 483 -10.65 0.61 31.50
N ARG A 484 -10.98 -0.56 30.92
CA ARG A 484 -10.11 -1.24 29.94
C ARG A 484 -9.93 -0.39 28.67
N ARG A 485 -11.00 0.18 28.13
CA ARG A 485 -10.92 1.10 26.98
C ARG A 485 -10.06 2.32 27.27
N ASP A 486 -10.19 2.91 28.46
CA ASP A 486 -9.39 4.07 28.86
C ASP A 486 -7.91 3.73 29.03
N THR A 487 -7.58 2.58 29.63
CA THR A 487 -6.20 2.07 29.68
C THR A 487 -5.64 1.89 28.27
N LEU A 488 -6.40 1.28 27.35
CA LEU A 488 -5.96 1.10 25.96
C LEU A 488 -5.78 2.42 25.22
N ARG A 489 -6.65 3.41 25.43
CA ARG A 489 -6.49 4.75 24.84
C ARG A 489 -5.21 5.44 25.35
N GLN A 490 -4.92 5.34 26.65
CA GLN A 490 -3.71 5.91 27.23
C GLN A 490 -2.44 5.25 26.68
N ALA A 491 -2.41 3.92 26.64
CA ALA A 491 -1.32 3.16 26.02
C ALA A 491 -1.20 3.50 24.52
N GLY A 492 -2.32 3.62 23.81
CA GLY A 492 -2.40 3.96 22.40
C GLY A 492 -1.74 5.29 22.06
N ARG A 493 -1.96 6.34 22.86
CA ARG A 493 -1.27 7.63 22.68
C ARG A 493 0.25 7.48 22.75
N ARG A 494 0.76 6.69 23.71
CA ARG A 494 2.20 6.41 23.86
C ARG A 494 2.75 5.61 22.69
N VAL A 495 2.07 4.52 22.31
CA VAL A 495 2.51 3.62 21.22
C VAL A 495 2.49 4.35 19.88
N ALA A 496 1.41 5.08 19.55
CA ALA A 496 1.32 5.83 18.30
C ALA A 496 2.43 6.90 18.15
N ALA A 497 2.87 7.50 19.26
CA ALA A 497 3.96 8.48 19.23
C ALA A 497 5.32 7.88 18.81
N LEU A 498 5.52 6.56 18.95
CA LEU A 498 6.75 5.87 18.52
C LEU A 498 6.92 5.89 16.99
N TYR A 499 5.82 5.95 16.25
CA TYR A 499 5.80 5.85 14.78
C TYR A 499 5.65 7.21 14.10
N GLN A 500 5.77 8.30 14.85
CA GLN A 500 5.76 9.66 14.30
C GLN A 500 7.05 9.94 13.53
N PRO A 501 7.02 10.78 12.47
CA PRO A 501 8.19 11.08 11.66
C PRO A 501 9.42 11.52 12.47
N GLN A 502 9.23 12.26 13.57
CA GLN A 502 10.31 12.75 14.44
C GLN A 502 11.08 11.62 15.12
N ARG A 503 10.49 10.43 15.28
CA ARG A 503 11.14 9.25 15.87
C ARG A 503 11.77 8.33 14.82
N ILE A 504 11.18 8.27 13.63
CA ILE A 504 11.61 7.35 12.57
C ILE A 504 12.65 7.98 11.63
N LEU A 505 12.55 9.27 11.30
CA LEU A 505 13.47 9.94 10.38
C LEU A 505 14.94 9.92 10.85
N PRO A 506 15.26 10.10 12.15
CA PRO A 506 16.64 9.95 12.62
C PRO A 506 17.23 8.56 12.35
N GLN A 507 16.40 7.51 12.35
CA GLN A 507 16.85 6.14 12.03
C GLN A 507 17.21 6.01 10.55
N TRP A 508 16.41 6.61 9.65
CA TRP A 508 16.74 6.70 8.23
C TRP A 508 18.01 7.50 7.99
N GLN A 509 18.16 8.66 8.67
CA GLN A 509 19.36 9.47 8.56
C GLN A 509 20.61 8.71 9.01
N ALA A 510 20.55 8.00 10.15
CA ALA A 510 21.65 7.17 10.61
C ALA A 510 21.94 6.01 9.64
N PHE A 511 20.92 5.35 9.12
CA PHE A 511 21.05 4.25 8.18
C PHE A 511 21.71 4.67 6.85
N LEU A 512 21.36 5.86 6.35
CA LEU A 512 21.98 6.46 5.18
C LEU A 512 23.39 7.00 5.50
N GLY A 513 23.60 7.55 6.70
CA GLY A 513 24.85 8.19 7.14
C GLY A 513 25.98 7.27 7.59
N ARG A 514 25.73 5.98 7.86
CA ARG A 514 26.75 4.97 8.22
C ARG A 514 27.92 4.81 7.22
N GLN A 515 27.94 5.55 6.11
CA GLN A 515 29.00 5.49 5.09
C GLN A 515 29.84 6.75 4.95
N GLY A 516 29.70 7.76 5.82
CA GLY A 516 30.76 8.75 5.96
C GLY A 516 32.08 8.15 6.50
N ALA A 517 32.01 7.04 7.25
CA ALA A 517 33.14 6.45 7.96
C ALA A 517 33.70 5.15 7.32
N ASP A 518 32.85 4.30 6.74
CA ASP A 518 33.26 2.97 6.23
C ASP A 518 33.54 2.95 4.71
N GLY A 519 33.58 4.12 4.06
CA GLY A 519 33.75 4.29 2.62
C GLY A 519 35.18 4.53 2.12
N ALA A 520 36.18 4.55 3.01
CA ALA A 520 37.58 4.54 2.56
C ALA A 520 37.97 3.09 2.20
N PRO A 521 38.26 2.77 0.93
CA PRO A 521 38.86 1.48 0.62
C PRO A 521 40.24 1.45 1.31
N GLY A 522 40.40 0.55 2.27
CA GLY A 522 41.69 0.25 2.86
C GLY A 522 42.64 -0.17 1.74
N GLY A 523 43.56 0.72 1.37
CA GLY A 523 44.66 0.39 0.50
C GLY A 523 45.59 -0.57 1.20
N ARG A 524 45.66 -1.80 0.70
CA ARG A 524 46.89 -2.56 0.50
C ARG A 524 46.75 -3.43 -0.73
#